data_AF-A0A961Q9R7-F1
#
_entry.id   AF-A0A961Q9R7-F1
#
_cell.length_a   1.000
_cell.length_b   1.000
_cell.length_c   1.000
_cell.angle_alpha   90.00
_cell.angle_beta   90.00
_cell.angle_gamma   90.00
#
_symmetry.space_group_name_H-M   'P 1'
#
loop_
_entity.id
_entity.type
_entity.pdbx_description
1 polymer ?
#
loop_
_entity_poly.entity_id
_entity_poly.type
_entity_poly.pdbx_seq_one_letter_code
_entity_poly.pdbx_strand_id
1 'polypeptide(L)'
;AMSPYEIAAPGGSVEHWNAESGHAWLSRALAQWPNSVWINPVRQAHWDYTHSIRMIRDIFSDRMFPLTLKGLDEATRELSRKH
;
A
#
# COMPACT_ATOMS: atom_id res chain seq x y z
N ALA A 1 -6.50 7.07 -3.76
CA ALA A 1 -5.11 6.65 -3.96
C ALA A 1 -4.24 7.72 -3.32
N MET A 2 -3.22 7.34 -2.53
CA MET A 2 -2.26 8.32 -2.02
C MET A 2 -1.48 8.92 -3.18
N SER A 3 -1.19 10.22 -3.09
CA SER A 3 -0.32 10.92 -4.01
C SER A 3 1.10 10.34 -3.94
N PRO A 4 1.84 10.25 -5.07
CA PRO A 4 3.25 9.84 -5.06
C PRO A 4 4.13 10.63 -4.08
N TYR A 5 3.79 11.90 -3.86
CA TYR A 5 4.52 12.79 -2.96
C TYR A 5 4.34 12.42 -1.48
N GLU A 6 3.16 11.90 -1.09
CA GLU A 6 2.87 11.40 0.26
C GLU A 6 3.68 10.14 0.61
N ILE A 7 4.16 9.42 -0.41
CA ILE A 7 4.92 8.17 -0.24
C ILE A 7 6.44 8.44 -0.21
N ALA A 8 6.93 9.29 -1.12
CA ALA A 8 8.35 9.40 -1.43
C ALA A 8 9.11 10.45 -0.59
N ALA A 9 8.47 11.52 -0.12
CA ALA A 9 9.16 12.64 0.52
C ALA A 9 8.72 12.86 1.98
N PRO A 10 9.64 13.22 2.90
CA PRO A 10 9.30 13.92 4.14
C PRO A 10 8.53 15.21 3.80
N GLY A 11 7.47 15.52 4.55
CA GLY A 11 6.61 16.68 4.28
C GLY A 11 5.60 16.53 3.14
N GLY A 12 5.32 15.30 2.67
CA GLY A 12 4.44 15.05 1.54
C GLY A 12 2.93 15.04 1.82
N SER A 13 2.49 15.19 3.07
CA SER A 13 1.07 15.32 3.42
C SER A 13 0.61 16.76 3.19
N VAL A 14 -0.54 16.93 2.53
CA VAL A 14 -1.13 18.24 2.21
C VAL A 14 -1.55 19.03 3.47
N GLU A 15 -1.67 18.38 4.63
CA GLU A 15 -2.20 19.01 5.85
C GLU A 15 -1.20 19.14 7.00
N HIS A 16 -0.12 18.34 7.08
CA HIS A 16 0.87 18.45 8.16
C HIS A 16 2.29 18.06 7.72
N TRP A 17 3.29 18.79 8.21
CA TRP A 17 4.71 18.51 7.97
C TRP A 17 5.09 17.16 8.62
N ASN A 18 5.09 16.08 7.84
CA ASN A 18 5.49 14.76 8.33
C ASN A 18 7.01 14.64 8.34
N ALA A 19 7.60 14.44 9.53
CA ALA A 19 9.04 14.25 9.72
C ALA A 19 9.56 12.94 9.08
N GLU A 20 8.67 12.00 8.74
CA GLU A 20 8.98 10.72 8.10
C GLU A 20 8.24 10.57 6.77
N SER A 21 8.88 9.93 5.79
CA SER A 21 8.24 9.60 4.51
C SER A 21 7.18 8.51 4.70
N GLY A 22 6.16 8.50 3.85
CA GLY A 22 5.13 7.44 3.87
C GLY A 22 5.74 6.03 3.71
N HIS A 23 6.83 5.90 2.95
CA HIS A 23 7.61 4.66 2.87
C HIS A 23 8.12 4.22 4.25
N ALA A 24 8.84 5.07 4.98
CA ALA A 24 9.45 4.70 6.27
C ALA A 24 8.38 4.30 7.30
N TRP A 25 7.27 5.02 7.34
CA TRP A 25 6.14 4.69 8.19
C TRP A 25 5.53 3.33 7.82
N LEU A 26 5.26 3.09 6.53
CA LEU A 26 4.70 1.82 6.05
C LEU A 26 5.64 0.65 6.31
N SER A 27 6.95 0.81 6.07
CA SER A 27 7.94 -0.23 6.36
C SER A 27 7.95 -0.60 7.85
N ARG A 28 7.85 0.38 8.75
CA ARG A 28 7.76 0.12 10.19
C ARG A 28 6.45 -0.56 10.58
N ALA A 29 5.33 -0.15 9.98
CA ALA A 29 4.05 -0.81 10.19
C ALA A 29 4.08 -2.27 9.74
N LEU A 30 4.68 -2.56 8.58
CA LEU A 30 4.85 -3.93 8.07
C LEU A 30 5.81 -4.77 8.92
N ALA A 31 6.81 -4.15 9.55
CA ALA A 31 7.67 -4.83 10.51
C ALA A 31 6.91 -5.21 11.79
N GLN A 32 6.00 -4.36 12.27
CA GLN A 32 5.19 -4.61 13.46
C GLN A 32 4.03 -5.58 13.18
N TRP A 33 3.43 -5.51 11.99
CA TRP A 33 2.31 -6.33 11.53
C TRP A 33 2.68 -7.00 10.20
N PRO A 34 3.43 -8.11 10.25
CA PRO A 34 3.90 -8.79 9.04
C PRO A 34 2.75 -9.32 8.19
N ASN A 35 1.62 -9.69 8.80
CA ASN A 35 0.41 -10.13 8.11
C ASN A 35 -0.47 -8.92 7.75
N SER A 36 0.00 -8.13 6.79
CA SER A 36 -0.68 -6.94 6.28
C SER A 36 -0.82 -6.99 4.77
N VAL A 37 -1.93 -6.45 4.26
CA VAL A 37 -2.23 -6.35 2.83
C VAL A 37 -2.72 -4.94 2.50
N TRP A 38 -2.57 -4.51 1.25
CA TRP A 38 -3.12 -3.25 0.76
C TRP A 38 -4.35 -3.47 -0.11
N ILE A 39 -5.45 -2.78 0.16
CA ILE A 39 -6.63 -2.78 -0.72
C ILE A 39 -6.65 -1.51 -1.56
N ASN A 40 -6.60 -1.67 -2.89
CA ASN A 40 -6.56 -0.56 -3.83
C ASN A 40 -7.91 -0.38 -4.55
N PRO A 41 -8.59 0.79 -4.40
CA PRO A 41 -9.84 1.07 -5.09
C PRO A 41 -9.67 1.41 -6.59
N VAL A 42 -8.44 1.67 -7.04
CA VAL A 42 -8.15 1.91 -8.47
C VAL A 42 -8.32 0.60 -9.24
N ARG A 43 -8.96 0.65 -10.41
CA ARG A 43 -9.10 -0.53 -11.29
C ARG A 43 -7.73 -1.12 -11.59
N GLN A 44 -7.59 -2.44 -11.47
CA GLN A 44 -6.31 -3.13 -11.59
C GLN A 44 -5.57 -2.86 -12.91
N ALA A 45 -6.32 -2.75 -14.01
CA ALA A 45 -5.78 -2.40 -15.32
C ALA A 45 -5.05 -1.05 -15.35
N HIS A 46 -5.23 -0.19 -14.35
CA HIS A 46 -4.59 1.11 -14.26
C HIS A 46 -3.43 1.18 -13.27
N TRP A 47 -3.09 0.07 -12.60
CA TRP A 47 -2.08 0.08 -11.55
C TRP A 47 -0.69 0.44 -12.08
N ASP A 48 -0.35 0.03 -13.29
CA ASP A 48 0.96 0.31 -13.87
C ASP A 48 1.09 1.76 -14.40
N TYR A 49 -0.03 2.46 -14.62
CA TYR A 49 -0.02 3.86 -15.08
C TYR A 49 0.33 4.85 -13.96
N THR A 50 0.13 4.48 -12.69
CA THR A 50 0.34 5.38 -11.56
C THR A 50 1.60 4.98 -10.79
N HIS A 51 2.60 5.87 -10.76
CA HIS A 51 3.86 5.61 -10.06
C HIS A 51 3.68 5.31 -8.57
N SER A 52 2.77 6.00 -7.87
CA SER A 52 2.47 5.70 -6.46
C SER A 52 1.93 4.30 -6.23
N ILE A 53 1.12 3.79 -7.15
CA ILE A 53 0.56 2.43 -7.03
C ILE A 53 1.68 1.40 -7.15
N ARG A 54 2.66 1.63 -8.04
CA ARG A 54 3.86 0.77 -8.13
C ARG A 54 4.68 0.81 -6.84
N MET A 55 4.92 2.01 -6.28
CA MET A 55 5.64 2.13 -5.00
C MET A 55 4.92 1.39 -3.85
N ILE A 56 3.60 1.52 -3.73
CA ILE A 56 2.83 0.79 -2.71
C ILE A 56 2.90 -0.73 -2.95
N ARG A 57 2.79 -1.18 -4.21
CA ARG A 57 2.91 -2.60 -4.55
C ARG A 57 4.26 -3.18 -4.10
N ASP A 58 5.35 -2.44 -4.34
CA ASP A 58 6.70 -2.83 -3.93
C ASP A 58 6.83 -2.87 -2.40
N ILE A 59 6.34 -1.84 -1.69
CA ILE A 59 6.36 -1.78 -0.21
C ILE A 59 5.61 -2.97 0.39
N PHE A 60 4.46 -3.35 -0.17
CA PHE A 60 3.68 -4.49 0.30
C PHE A 60 4.14 -5.85 -0.25
N SER A 61 5.23 -5.88 -1.02
CA SER A 61 5.78 -7.11 -1.64
C SER A 61 4.72 -7.88 -2.43
N ASP A 62 4.03 -7.19 -3.34
CA ASP A 62 2.93 -7.70 -4.17
C ASP A 62 1.66 -8.15 -3.43
N ARG A 63 1.58 -7.93 -2.11
CA ARG A 63 0.35 -8.19 -1.30
C ARG A 63 -0.66 -7.04 -1.40
N MET A 64 -0.99 -6.66 -2.63
CA MET A 64 -1.94 -5.61 -2.97
C MET A 64 -3.11 -6.18 -3.79
N PHE A 65 -4.34 -5.91 -3.36
CA PHE A 65 -5.55 -6.51 -3.91
C PHE A 65 -6.55 -5.43 -4.35
N PRO A 66 -7.33 -5.66 -5.43
CA PRO A 66 -8.34 -4.70 -5.88
C PRO A 66 -9.56 -4.69 -4.97
N LEU A 67 -10.21 -3.52 -4.82
CA LEU A 67 -11.49 -3.40 -4.11
C LEU A 67 -12.65 -4.02 -4.91
N THR A 68 -12.70 -5.35 -4.92
CA THR A 68 -13.74 -6.19 -5.53
C THR A 68 -14.02 -7.36 -4.59
N LEU A 69 -15.18 -8.02 -4.72
CA LEU A 69 -15.47 -9.21 -3.90
C LEU A 69 -14.38 -10.28 -4.04
N LYS A 70 -13.92 -10.54 -5.26
CA LYS A 70 -12.81 -11.47 -5.53
C LYS A 70 -11.51 -11.02 -4.87
N GLY A 71 -11.14 -9.75 -5.01
CA GLY A 71 -9.92 -9.22 -4.39
C GLY A 71 -9.94 -9.25 -2.86
N LEU A 72 -11.11 -9.03 -2.25
CA LEU A 72 -11.28 -9.15 -0.79
C LEU A 72 -11.18 -10.60 -0.30
N ASP A 73 -11.71 -11.56 -1.07
CA ASP A 73 -11.53 -12.99 -0.79
C ASP A 73 -10.05 -13.39 -0.87
N GLU A 74 -9.35 -12.98 -1.93
CA GLU A 74 -7.92 -13.22 -2.11
C GLU A 74 -7.09 -12.58 -0.99
N ALA A 75 -7.40 -11.34 -0.60
CA ALA A 75 -6.75 -10.65 0.51
C ALA A 75 -6.95 -11.39 1.85
N THR A 76 -8.16 -11.88 2.11
CA THR A 76 -8.47 -12.63 3.34
C THR A 76 -7.72 -13.97 3.35
N ARG A 77 -7.64 -14.64 2.21
CA ARG A 77 -6.85 -15.87 2.05
C ARG A 77 -5.36 -15.63 2.25
N GLU A 78 -4.84 -14.50 1.77
CA GLU A 78 -3.44 -14.12 2.01
C GLU A 78 -3.17 -13.92 3.51
N LEU A 79 -4.04 -13.18 4.19
CA LEU A 79 -3.94 -12.93 5.63
C LEU A 79 -4.08 -14.20 6.49
N SER A 80 -4.75 -15.23 5.99
CA SER A 80 -4.95 -16.50 6.72
C SER A 80 -3.80 -17.50 6.54
N ARG A 81 -2.86 -17.23 5.61
CA ARG A 81 -1.61 -18.00 5.52
C ARG A 81 -0.76 -17.68 6.75
N LYS A 82 -0.82 -18.55 7.76
CA LYS A 82 0.11 -18.51 8.90
C LYS A 82 1.53 -18.72 8.40
N HIS A 83 2.43 -17.78 8.72
CA HIS A 83 3.85 -18.06 8.84
C HIS A 83 4.12 -18.84 10.14
#